data_AF-A0A7S0ARW8-F1
#
_entry.id   AF-A0A7S0ARW8-F1
#
_cell.length_a   1.000
_cell.length_b   1.000
_cell.length_c   1.000
_cell.angle_alpha   90.00
_cell.angle_beta   90.00
_cell.angle_gamma   90.00
#
_symmetry.space_group_name_H-M   'P 1'
#
loop_
_entity.id
_entity.type
_entity.pdbx_description
1 polymer ?
#
loop_
_entity_poly.entity_id
_entity_poly.type
_entity_poly.pdbx_seq_one_letter_code
_entity_poly.pdbx_strand_id
1 'polypeptide(L)'
;EKMAAENVAEREERLVACLNILRRTPIGDAEENIAGLASLLASAVDADAAEELYQRSDPPLGHAIDPSASAEAAEGGEGGSPTKKAFIISDYNRDGDSYRSPWSNVYYPPIATATTAGGESGGFQPSPALRQAEIMANEVFDSYRSLYYGSGDSSIASVYLWDRDGGNTVEGGGGFAGAFLIKKEIQEEDSDRHLRKGAWNSAHVVEVVPSPEGRTAAYGMTTTISLMVEPNAKAVAEGIGSDSSTNTCISGSLSKRSDRVLPISSTNDGAEHIANIGAMIEDVEIEMRSSMDSLHIQKTRYVVDSVRSPSAAGNGGKVATLLTEAVLARQANKS
;
A
#
# COMPACT_ATOMS: atom_id res chain seq x y z
N GLU A 1 -38.07 13.39 -1.29
CA GLU A 1 -37.39 13.01 -0.03
C GLU A 1 -37.39 11.50 0.23
N LYS A 2 -38.54 10.84 0.44
CA LYS A 2 -38.54 9.42 0.79
C LYS A 2 -37.90 8.49 -0.27
N MET A 3 -38.24 8.67 -1.55
CA MET A 3 -37.58 7.97 -2.66
C MET A 3 -36.09 8.31 -2.82
N ALA A 4 -35.67 9.54 -2.49
CA ALA A 4 -34.27 9.93 -2.59
C ALA A 4 -33.43 9.29 -1.48
N ALA A 5 -33.98 9.20 -0.26
CA ALA A 5 -33.36 8.49 0.85
C ALA A 5 -33.29 6.97 0.62
N GLU A 6 -34.30 6.39 -0.03
CA GLU A 6 -34.34 4.97 -0.39
C GLU A 6 -33.27 4.62 -1.44
N ASN A 7 -33.08 5.48 -2.45
CA ASN A 7 -32.00 5.33 -3.44
C ASN A 7 -30.60 5.48 -2.83
N VAL A 8 -30.41 6.36 -1.85
CA VAL A 8 -29.12 6.52 -1.16
C VAL A 8 -28.77 5.29 -0.32
N ALA A 9 -29.75 4.72 0.38
CA ALA A 9 -29.55 3.50 1.16
C ALA A 9 -29.23 2.29 0.27
N GLU A 10 -29.94 2.15 -0.86
CA GLU A 10 -29.66 1.08 -1.83
C GLU A 10 -28.28 1.23 -2.47
N ARG A 11 -27.85 2.47 -2.76
CA ARG A 11 -26.48 2.77 -3.22
C ARG A 11 -25.45 2.32 -2.19
N GLU A 12 -25.63 2.68 -0.93
CA GLU A 12 -24.70 2.32 0.14
C GLU A 12 -24.62 0.79 0.34
N GLU A 13 -25.75 0.08 0.31
CA GLU A 13 -25.78 -1.38 0.43
C GLU A 13 -25.00 -2.06 -0.70
N ARG A 14 -25.22 -1.63 -1.95
CA ARG A 14 -24.50 -2.16 -3.11
C ARG A 14 -23.01 -1.85 -3.05
N LEU A 15 -22.63 -0.65 -2.61
CA LEU A 15 -21.23 -0.28 -2.44
C LEU A 15 -20.55 -1.14 -1.37
N VAL A 16 -21.22 -1.37 -0.23
CA VAL A 16 -20.72 -2.27 0.82
C VAL A 16 -20.58 -3.70 0.30
N ALA A 17 -21.50 -4.16 -0.55
CA ALA A 17 -21.39 -5.47 -1.20
C ALA A 17 -20.16 -5.55 -2.12
N CYS A 18 -19.90 -4.54 -2.96
CA CYS A 18 -18.71 -4.46 -3.80
C CYS A 18 -17.42 -4.49 -2.96
N LEU A 19 -17.33 -3.70 -1.88
CA LEU A 19 -16.18 -3.72 -0.97
C LEU A 19 -15.99 -5.09 -0.31
N ASN A 20 -17.08 -5.80 0.02
CA ASN A 20 -17.00 -7.16 0.56
C ASN A 20 -16.51 -8.19 -0.46
N ILE A 21 -16.81 -8.00 -1.75
CA ILE A 21 -16.27 -8.83 -2.83
C ILE A 21 -14.76 -8.58 -2.95
N LEU A 22 -14.33 -7.31 -2.98
CA LEU A 22 -12.91 -6.95 -3.06
C LEU A 22 -12.07 -7.52 -1.91
N ARG A 23 -12.64 -7.60 -0.70
CA ARG A 23 -12.00 -8.24 0.46
C ARG A 23 -11.83 -9.75 0.34
N ARG A 24 -12.49 -10.40 -0.63
CA ARG A 24 -12.47 -11.86 -0.84
C ARG A 24 -11.77 -12.27 -2.13
N THR A 25 -11.51 -11.32 -3.03
CA THR A 25 -10.77 -11.56 -4.25
C THR A 25 -9.26 -11.47 -4.00
N PRO A 26 -8.43 -12.16 -4.80
CA PRO A 26 -6.98 -11.99 -4.76
C PRO A 26 -6.57 -10.54 -5.02
N ILE A 27 -5.58 -10.05 -4.27
CA ILE A 27 -5.10 -8.66 -4.38
C ILE A 27 -4.38 -8.42 -5.71
N GLY A 28 -3.81 -9.48 -6.31
CA GLY A 28 -3.15 -9.38 -7.63
C GLY A 28 -4.11 -8.94 -8.75
N ASP A 29 -5.38 -9.33 -8.65
CA ASP A 29 -6.40 -9.01 -9.66
C ASP A 29 -7.28 -7.82 -9.20
N ALA A 30 -6.85 -7.09 -8.17
CA ALA A 30 -7.66 -6.04 -7.55
C ALA A 30 -8.04 -4.94 -8.56
N GLU A 31 -7.11 -4.50 -9.42
CA GLU A 31 -7.38 -3.46 -10.42
C GLU A 31 -8.47 -3.88 -11.41
N GLU A 32 -8.39 -5.10 -11.95
CA GLU A 32 -9.39 -5.65 -12.88
C GLU A 32 -10.76 -5.83 -12.19
N ASN A 33 -10.75 -6.32 -10.95
CA ASN A 33 -11.96 -6.52 -10.16
C ASN A 33 -12.63 -5.18 -9.82
N ILE A 34 -11.87 -4.16 -9.43
CA ILE A 34 -12.40 -2.81 -9.15
C ILE A 34 -12.98 -2.22 -10.44
N ALA A 35 -12.26 -2.29 -11.56
CA ALA A 35 -12.75 -1.78 -12.84
C ALA A 35 -14.04 -2.48 -13.29
N GLY A 36 -14.11 -3.80 -13.14
CA GLY A 36 -15.32 -4.59 -13.42
C GLY A 36 -16.50 -4.20 -12.51
N LEU A 37 -16.27 -4.08 -11.20
CA LEU A 37 -17.30 -3.68 -10.24
C LEU A 37 -17.75 -2.23 -10.44
N ALA A 38 -16.82 -1.33 -10.77
CA ALA A 38 -17.12 0.07 -11.09
C ALA A 38 -17.99 0.16 -12.35
N SER A 39 -17.69 -0.61 -13.41
CA SER A 39 -18.53 -0.69 -14.60
C SER A 39 -19.93 -1.22 -14.30
N LEU A 40 -20.05 -2.22 -13.42
CA LEU A 40 -21.33 -2.74 -12.97
C LEU A 40 -22.12 -1.72 -12.15
N LEU A 41 -21.49 -1.00 -11.22
CA LEU A 41 -22.13 0.05 -10.44
C LEU A 41 -22.58 1.23 -11.30
N ALA A 42 -21.75 1.65 -12.25
CA ALA A 42 -22.10 2.72 -13.20
C ALA A 42 -23.31 2.34 -14.07
N SER A 43 -23.47 1.06 -14.41
CA SER A 43 -24.63 0.58 -15.17
C SER A 43 -25.88 0.34 -14.32
N ALA A 44 -25.73 0.05 -13.02
CA ALA A 44 -26.83 -0.42 -12.17
C ALA A 44 -27.36 0.65 -11.20
N VAL A 45 -26.53 1.63 -10.83
CA VAL A 45 -26.87 2.72 -9.90
C VAL A 45 -26.64 4.05 -10.62
N ASP A 46 -25.42 4.58 -10.57
CA ASP A 46 -25.01 5.89 -11.09
C ASP A 46 -23.48 5.94 -11.23
N ALA A 47 -22.96 6.89 -12.03
CA ALA A 47 -21.52 7.12 -12.18
C ALA A 47 -20.83 7.52 -10.85
N ASP A 48 -21.52 8.32 -10.02
CA ASP A 48 -21.03 8.76 -8.72
C ASP A 48 -20.74 7.59 -7.76
N ALA A 49 -21.48 6.47 -7.88
CA ALA A 49 -21.27 5.29 -7.05
C ALA A 49 -19.99 4.54 -7.45
N ALA A 50 -19.61 4.60 -8.74
CA ALA A 50 -18.35 4.05 -9.22
C ALA A 50 -17.16 4.88 -8.71
N GLU A 51 -17.26 6.21 -8.73
CA GLU A 51 -16.25 7.10 -8.15
C GLU A 51 -16.07 6.87 -6.65
N GLU A 52 -17.18 6.73 -5.91
CA GLU A 52 -17.13 6.43 -4.48
C GLU A 52 -16.50 5.05 -4.18
N LEU A 53 -16.67 4.07 -5.07
CA LEU A 53 -15.99 2.77 -4.95
C LEU A 53 -14.48 2.93 -5.12
N TYR A 54 -14.01 3.71 -6.10
CA TYR A 54 -12.58 3.99 -6.25
C TYR A 54 -12.03 4.70 -5.02
N GLN A 55 -12.71 5.72 -4.51
CA GLN A 55 -12.28 6.45 -3.29
C GLN A 55 -12.21 5.58 -2.03
N ARG A 56 -13.06 4.56 -1.92
CA ARG A 56 -13.10 3.64 -0.77
C ARG A 56 -12.27 2.37 -0.99
N SER A 57 -11.71 2.19 -2.17
CA SER A 57 -10.90 1.04 -2.54
C SER A 57 -9.45 1.45 -2.62
N ASP A 58 -8.56 0.67 -2.00
CA ASP A 58 -7.12 0.88 -2.12
C ASP A 58 -6.57 -0.09 -3.18
N PRO A 59 -6.50 0.27 -4.48
CA PRO A 59 -5.81 -0.55 -5.47
C PRO A 59 -4.30 -0.61 -5.16
N PRO A 60 -3.59 -1.63 -5.68
CA PRO A 60 -2.13 -1.62 -5.70
C PRO A 60 -1.59 -0.31 -6.27
N LEU A 61 -0.54 0.23 -5.66
CA LEU A 61 0.02 1.52 -6.07
C LEU A 61 0.72 1.37 -7.43
N GLY A 62 0.45 2.28 -8.38
CA GLY A 62 1.21 2.37 -9.61
C GLY A 62 2.44 3.27 -9.46
N HIS A 63 3.24 3.40 -10.52
CA HIS A 63 4.28 4.44 -10.59
C HIS A 63 4.33 5.10 -11.96
N ALA A 64 4.77 6.35 -11.99
CA ALA A 64 5.04 7.13 -13.19
C ALA A 64 6.41 7.81 -13.08
N ILE A 65 6.91 8.33 -14.20
CA ILE A 65 8.20 9.01 -14.26
C ILE A 65 7.96 10.47 -14.60
N ASP A 66 8.53 11.38 -13.80
CA ASP A 66 8.50 12.80 -14.11
C ASP A 66 9.51 13.11 -15.24
N PRO A 67 9.06 13.56 -16.42
CA PRO A 67 9.96 13.88 -17.53
C PRO A 67 10.81 15.14 -17.29
N SER A 68 10.44 16.00 -16.34
CA SER A 68 11.07 17.28 -16.05
C SER A 68 12.02 17.24 -14.85
N ALA A 69 11.87 16.27 -13.96
CA ALA A 69 12.71 16.12 -12.77
C ALA A 69 13.86 15.12 -13.00
N SER A 70 15.10 15.61 -12.99
CA SER A 70 16.30 14.76 -12.95
C SER A 70 16.67 14.42 -11.50
N ALA A 71 16.94 13.15 -11.22
CA ALA A 71 17.66 12.72 -10.04
C ALA A 71 19.13 13.14 -10.15
N GLU A 72 19.72 13.58 -9.03
CA GLU A 72 21.16 13.84 -8.97
C GLU A 72 21.90 12.53 -9.22
N ALA A 73 22.90 12.56 -10.10
CA ALA A 73 23.73 11.40 -10.39
C ALA A 73 24.41 10.94 -9.09
N ALA A 74 24.29 9.65 -8.77
CA ALA A 74 25.03 9.05 -7.67
C ALA A 74 26.52 9.42 -7.80
N GLU A 75 27.07 10.10 -6.79
CA GLU A 75 28.48 10.51 -6.76
C GLU A 75 29.38 9.27 -6.97
N GLY A 76 29.93 9.12 -8.17
CA GLY A 76 30.92 8.07 -8.48
C GLY A 76 30.82 7.40 -9.86
N GLY A 77 29.77 7.65 -10.65
CA GLY A 77 29.63 7.07 -12.00
C GLY A 77 29.95 8.05 -13.12
N GLU A 78 31.17 8.04 -13.66
CA GLU A 78 31.49 8.71 -14.93
C GLU A 78 30.62 8.13 -16.06
N GLY A 79 29.59 8.87 -16.48
CA GLY A 79 28.80 8.57 -17.69
C GLY A 79 27.31 8.20 -17.51
N GLY A 80 26.71 8.42 -16.33
CA GLY A 80 25.27 8.19 -16.13
C GLY A 80 24.38 9.28 -16.75
N SER A 81 23.50 8.91 -17.69
CA SER A 81 22.38 9.76 -18.13
C SER A 81 21.55 10.21 -16.92
N PRO A 82 21.01 11.45 -16.85
CA PRO A 82 20.19 11.88 -15.73
C PRO A 82 19.01 10.93 -15.54
N THR A 83 19.00 10.18 -14.44
CA THR A 83 17.92 9.26 -14.10
C THR A 83 16.70 10.13 -13.77
N LYS A 84 15.58 9.93 -14.44
CA LYS A 84 14.36 10.70 -14.16
C LYS A 84 13.77 10.25 -12.83
N LYS A 85 13.22 11.17 -12.04
CA LYS A 85 12.61 10.82 -10.75
C LYS A 85 11.25 10.12 -10.96
N ALA A 86 11.12 8.92 -10.41
CA ALA A 86 9.84 8.22 -10.36
C ALA A 86 8.96 8.77 -9.23
N PHE A 87 7.64 8.63 -9.36
CA PHE A 87 6.67 8.96 -8.32
C PHE A 87 5.50 7.97 -8.34
N ILE A 88 4.80 7.84 -7.23
CA ILE A 88 3.68 6.92 -7.08
C ILE A 88 2.41 7.55 -7.65
N ILE A 89 1.63 6.78 -8.41
CA ILE A 89 0.30 7.20 -8.86
C ILE A 89 -0.77 6.59 -7.97
N SER A 90 -1.70 7.41 -7.54
CA SER A 90 -2.80 7.09 -6.64
C SER A 90 -3.96 8.06 -6.86
N ASP A 91 -5.11 7.78 -6.28
CA ASP A 91 -6.24 8.72 -6.33
C ASP A 91 -5.94 10.04 -5.60
N TYR A 92 -4.98 10.06 -4.66
CA TYR A 92 -4.59 11.26 -3.90
C TYR A 92 -3.86 12.32 -4.73
N ASN A 93 -3.31 11.95 -5.89
CA ASN A 93 -2.63 12.86 -6.80
C ASN A 93 -3.23 12.86 -8.21
N ARG A 94 -4.46 12.34 -8.35
CA ARG A 94 -5.16 12.22 -9.62
C ARG A 94 -6.14 13.36 -9.82
N ASP A 95 -6.19 13.88 -11.03
CA ASP A 95 -7.22 14.80 -11.50
C ASP A 95 -7.60 14.40 -12.93
N GLY A 96 -8.84 13.93 -13.11
CA GLY A 96 -9.27 13.26 -14.34
C GLY A 96 -8.42 12.03 -14.65
N ASP A 97 -7.70 12.06 -15.77
CA ASP A 97 -6.78 10.98 -16.19
C ASP A 97 -5.30 11.36 -16.02
N SER A 98 -5.04 12.42 -15.27
CA SER A 98 -3.71 13.00 -15.09
C SER A 98 -3.25 12.90 -13.64
N TYR A 99 -1.95 12.72 -13.43
CA TYR A 99 -1.36 12.58 -12.10
C TYR A 99 -0.33 13.66 -11.80
N ARG A 100 -0.43 14.32 -10.64
CA ARG A 100 0.50 15.35 -10.20
C ARG A 100 1.80 14.72 -9.72
N SER A 101 2.92 15.19 -10.27
CA SER A 101 4.25 14.84 -9.78
C SER A 101 4.57 15.65 -8.50
N PRO A 102 5.10 14.99 -7.44
CA PRO A 102 5.53 15.69 -6.23
C PRO A 102 6.82 16.50 -6.46
N TRP A 103 7.54 16.26 -7.57
CA TRP A 103 8.80 16.92 -7.88
C TRP A 103 8.57 18.25 -8.60
N SER A 104 7.92 18.20 -9.77
CA SER A 104 7.65 19.37 -10.61
C SER A 104 6.38 20.11 -10.25
N ASN A 105 5.48 19.50 -9.46
CA ASN A 105 4.12 19.99 -9.22
C ASN A 105 3.25 20.06 -10.48
N VAL A 106 3.60 19.32 -11.54
CA VAL A 106 2.91 19.29 -12.83
C VAL A 106 2.16 17.97 -13.00
N TYR A 107 1.02 18.03 -13.69
CA TYR A 107 0.18 16.88 -14.03
C TYR A 107 0.65 16.18 -15.32
N TYR A 108 0.62 14.84 -15.30
CA TYR A 108 0.97 13.99 -16.43
C TYR A 108 -0.11 12.93 -16.69
N PRO A 109 -0.69 12.86 -17.92
CA PRO A 109 -0.54 13.81 -19.03
C PRO A 109 -0.95 15.25 -18.67
N PRO A 110 -0.50 16.29 -19.39
CA PRO A 110 -0.88 17.67 -19.08
C PRO A 110 -2.39 17.88 -19.18
N ILE A 111 -2.99 18.48 -18.16
CA ILE A 111 -4.42 18.84 -18.15
C ILE A 111 -4.63 20.05 -19.06
N ALA A 112 -5.58 19.96 -19.99
CA ALA A 112 -5.95 21.08 -20.85
C ALA A 112 -6.56 22.19 -19.98
N THR A 113 -5.94 23.36 -19.97
CA THR A 113 -6.41 24.52 -19.22
C THR A 113 -7.79 24.92 -19.72
N ALA A 114 -8.83 24.65 -18.93
CA ALA A 114 -10.11 25.29 -19.11
C ALA A 114 -9.90 26.79 -18.90
N THR A 115 -9.90 27.52 -20.00
CA THR A 115 -9.91 28.97 -20.15
C THR A 115 -10.65 29.70 -19.03
N THR A 116 -9.95 30.00 -17.94
CA THR A 116 -10.33 31.01 -16.97
C THR A 116 -9.16 31.97 -16.85
N ALA A 117 -9.48 33.26 -16.82
CA ALA A 117 -8.60 34.39 -17.10
C ALA A 117 -7.52 34.66 -16.02
N GLY A 118 -6.87 33.61 -15.49
CA GLY A 118 -5.94 33.67 -14.37
C GLY A 118 -4.58 32.96 -14.57
N GLY A 119 -4.36 32.22 -15.65
CA GLY A 119 -3.05 31.61 -15.91
C GLY A 119 -2.65 30.46 -14.97
N GLU A 120 -3.62 29.79 -14.34
CA GLU A 120 -3.40 28.64 -13.46
C GLU A 120 -3.48 27.33 -14.26
N SER A 121 -2.53 26.42 -14.04
CA SER A 121 -2.56 25.06 -14.58
C SER A 121 -3.80 24.35 -14.05
N GLY A 122 -4.67 23.85 -14.93
CA GLY A 122 -6.07 23.50 -14.64
C GLY A 122 -6.33 22.25 -13.80
N GLY A 123 -5.46 21.91 -12.84
CA GLY A 123 -5.72 20.84 -11.87
C GLY A 123 -5.48 21.28 -10.43
N PHE A 124 -5.99 20.51 -9.47
CA PHE A 124 -5.88 20.86 -8.05
C PHE A 124 -4.40 20.99 -7.61
N GLN A 125 -4.08 22.07 -6.90
CA GLN A 125 -2.74 22.31 -6.34
C GLN A 125 -2.84 22.75 -4.88
N PRO A 126 -1.91 22.29 -4.01
CA PRO A 126 -1.86 22.74 -2.64
C PRO A 126 -1.49 24.23 -2.54
N SER A 127 -1.86 24.86 -1.43
CA SER A 127 -1.45 26.24 -1.12
C SER A 127 0.08 26.39 -1.13
N PRO A 128 0.65 27.57 -1.44
CA PRO A 128 2.11 27.75 -1.52
C PRO A 128 2.85 27.38 -0.23
N ALA A 129 2.25 27.63 0.93
CA ALA A 129 2.80 27.23 2.23
C ALA A 129 2.79 25.70 2.39
N LEU A 130 1.68 25.04 2.03
CA LEU A 130 1.57 23.59 2.11
C LEU A 130 2.46 22.89 1.08
N ARG A 131 2.68 23.48 -0.09
CA ARG A 131 3.63 22.98 -1.10
C ARG A 131 5.07 22.97 -0.57
N GLN A 132 5.47 23.98 0.21
CA GLN A 132 6.80 23.98 0.83
C GLN A 132 6.94 22.84 1.85
N ALA A 133 5.90 22.59 2.65
CA ALA A 133 5.85 21.45 3.56
C ALA A 133 5.84 20.11 2.80
N GLU A 134 5.16 20.02 1.65
CA GLU A 134 5.12 18.83 0.79
C GLU A 134 6.51 18.49 0.23
N ILE A 135 7.28 19.49 -0.20
CA ILE A 135 8.66 19.29 -0.68
C ILE A 135 9.55 18.74 0.46
N MET A 136 9.47 19.36 1.64
CA MET A 136 10.20 18.90 2.83
C MET A 136 9.79 17.48 3.24
N ALA A 137 8.48 17.18 3.19
CA ALA A 137 7.97 15.86 3.53
C ALA A 137 8.47 14.79 2.55
N ASN A 138 8.52 15.08 1.25
CA ASN A 138 9.07 14.15 0.25
C ASN A 138 10.56 13.86 0.51
N GLU A 139 11.36 14.86 0.89
CA GLU A 139 12.78 14.68 1.20
C GLU A 139 13.02 13.81 2.44
N VAL A 140 12.31 14.11 3.53
CA VAL A 140 12.39 13.33 4.77
C VAL A 140 11.89 11.91 4.56
N PHE A 141 10.79 11.75 3.81
CA PHE A 141 10.20 10.44 3.59
C PHE A 141 11.00 9.58 2.59
N ASP A 142 11.72 10.18 1.65
CA ASP A 142 12.67 9.46 0.80
C ASP A 142 13.90 8.96 1.60
N SER A 143 14.31 9.71 2.62
CA SER A 143 15.32 9.24 3.59
C SER A 143 14.78 8.06 4.40
N TYR A 144 13.54 8.13 4.88
CA TYR A 144 12.87 7.02 5.57
C TYR A 144 12.79 5.76 4.69
N ARG A 145 12.36 5.92 3.43
CA ARG A 145 12.35 4.84 2.42
C ARG A 145 13.73 4.23 2.26
N SER A 146 14.77 5.04 2.09
CA SER A 146 16.14 4.54 1.88
C SER A 146 16.64 3.71 3.07
N LEU A 147 16.28 4.10 4.31
CA LEU A 147 16.66 3.39 5.53
C LEU A 147 15.92 2.03 5.69
N TYR A 148 14.61 2.00 5.42
CA TYR A 148 13.77 0.83 5.71
C TYR A 148 13.53 -0.10 4.51
N TYR A 149 13.55 0.44 3.28
CA TYR A 149 13.25 -0.27 2.03
C TYR A 149 14.47 -0.43 1.13
N GLY A 150 15.61 0.15 1.51
CA GLY A 150 16.86 0.13 0.76
C GLY A 150 16.97 1.26 -0.26
N SER A 151 18.19 1.53 -0.72
CA SER A 151 18.48 2.51 -1.76
C SER A 151 18.43 1.86 -3.16
N GLY A 152 17.72 2.47 -4.12
CA GLY A 152 17.70 2.03 -5.52
C GLY A 152 16.32 2.13 -6.17
N ASP A 153 16.25 1.80 -7.46
CA ASP A 153 15.05 1.94 -8.30
C ASP A 153 13.93 0.93 -7.96
N SER A 154 14.22 -0.06 -7.11
CA SER A 154 13.25 -1.05 -6.63
C SER A 154 12.27 -0.51 -5.58
N SER A 155 12.48 0.72 -5.09
CA SER A 155 11.56 1.36 -4.16
C SER A 155 11.34 2.83 -4.47
N ILE A 156 10.10 3.28 -4.33
CA ILE A 156 9.65 4.63 -4.61
C ILE A 156 8.87 5.11 -3.39
N ALA A 157 9.05 6.38 -3.04
CA ALA A 157 8.24 7.06 -2.04
C ALA A 157 7.69 8.35 -2.65
N SER A 158 6.46 8.70 -2.28
CA SER A 158 5.85 9.95 -2.71
C SER A 158 4.91 10.46 -1.63
N VAL A 159 4.94 11.76 -1.40
CA VAL A 159 4.07 12.45 -0.44
C VAL A 159 3.25 13.49 -1.18
N TYR A 160 1.94 13.47 -0.95
CA TYR A 160 0.99 14.42 -1.49
C TYR A 160 0.21 15.08 -0.36
N LEU A 161 0.23 16.41 -0.28
CA LEU A 161 -0.52 17.18 0.71
C LEU A 161 -1.62 17.99 0.03
N TRP A 162 -2.75 18.18 0.72
CA TRP A 162 -3.84 19.04 0.28
C TRP A 162 -4.50 19.77 1.44
N ASP A 163 -4.95 21.00 1.18
CA ASP A 163 -5.65 21.82 2.16
C ASP A 163 -7.06 21.25 2.41
N ARG A 164 -7.57 21.34 3.65
CA ARG A 164 -8.96 20.98 3.95
C ARG A 164 -9.88 22.20 3.82
N ASP A 165 -11.10 21.95 3.36
CA ASP A 165 -12.16 22.97 3.31
C ASP A 165 -12.38 23.57 4.72
N GLY A 166 -12.10 24.87 4.86
CA GLY A 166 -12.00 25.59 6.13
C GLY A 166 -10.74 26.44 6.27
N GLY A 167 -9.73 26.24 5.42
CA GLY A 167 -8.45 26.96 5.48
C GLY A 167 -8.45 28.46 5.16
N ASN A 168 -9.57 29.00 4.65
CA ASN A 168 -9.68 30.42 4.26
C ASN A 168 -10.56 31.27 5.18
N THR A 169 -10.99 30.76 6.34
CA THR A 169 -11.64 31.62 7.34
C THR A 169 -10.58 32.39 8.14
N VAL A 170 -10.74 33.71 8.19
CA VAL A 170 -9.85 34.74 8.75
C VAL A 170 -9.54 34.56 10.26
N GLU A 171 -10.05 33.52 10.90
CA GLU A 171 -9.80 33.15 12.29
C GLU A 171 -9.16 31.75 12.37
N GLY A 172 -7.83 31.73 12.21
CA GLY A 172 -6.87 30.68 12.58
C GLY A 172 -7.36 29.25 12.81
N GLY A 173 -7.10 28.38 11.83
CA GLY A 173 -7.09 26.92 12.04
C GLY A 173 -7.32 26.06 10.80
N GLY A 174 -6.82 26.46 9.63
CA GLY A 174 -6.90 25.62 8.43
C GLY A 174 -6.10 24.32 8.61
N GLY A 175 -6.80 23.21 8.78
CA GLY A 175 -6.17 21.89 8.76
C GLY A 175 -5.73 21.49 7.36
N PHE A 176 -4.91 20.45 7.27
CA PHE A 176 -4.50 19.85 6.01
C PHE A 176 -4.58 18.33 6.11
N ALA A 177 -4.56 17.66 4.98
CA ALA A 177 -4.44 16.22 4.91
C ALA A 177 -3.29 15.85 3.96
N GLY A 178 -2.82 14.62 4.07
CA GLY A 178 -1.75 14.13 3.25
C GLY A 178 -1.73 12.62 3.09
N ALA A 179 -1.21 12.17 1.96
CA ALA A 179 -0.96 10.78 1.66
C ALA A 179 0.55 10.56 1.57
N PHE A 180 1.07 9.66 2.40
CA PHE A 180 2.46 9.20 2.38
C PHE A 180 2.47 7.78 1.81
N LEU A 181 3.10 7.61 0.66
CA LEU A 181 3.02 6.40 -0.12
C LEU A 181 4.40 5.78 -0.28
N ILE A 182 4.52 4.48 -0.05
CA ILE A 182 5.73 3.69 -0.32
C ILE A 182 5.35 2.52 -1.21
N LYS A 183 6.12 2.32 -2.27
CA LYS A 183 6.04 1.15 -3.14
C LYS A 183 7.42 0.52 -3.21
N LYS A 184 7.53 -0.76 -2.91
CA LYS A 184 8.73 -1.56 -3.17
C LYS A 184 8.35 -2.78 -4.00
N GLU A 185 9.04 -2.97 -5.11
CA GLU A 185 8.89 -4.15 -5.95
C GLU A 185 10.21 -4.88 -6.08
N ILE A 186 10.14 -6.21 -6.07
CA ILE A 186 11.26 -7.10 -6.31
C ILE A 186 10.88 -7.93 -7.54
N GLN A 187 11.68 -7.81 -8.59
CA GLN A 187 11.55 -8.60 -9.82
C GLN A 187 12.67 -9.65 -9.90
N GLU A 188 12.49 -10.67 -10.74
CA GLU A 188 13.40 -11.82 -10.87
C GLU A 188 14.87 -11.44 -11.15
N GLU A 189 15.11 -10.25 -11.71
CA GLU A 189 16.44 -9.74 -12.08
C GLU A 189 17.25 -9.23 -10.86
N ASP A 190 16.56 -8.82 -9.78
CA ASP A 190 17.14 -8.31 -8.53
C ASP A 190 17.40 -9.44 -7.50
N SER A 191 18.15 -10.45 -7.93
CA SER A 191 19.03 -11.34 -7.13
C SER A 191 18.66 -11.82 -5.71
N ASP A 192 17.39 -12.07 -5.36
CA ASP A 192 17.08 -12.94 -4.21
C ASP A 192 16.66 -14.33 -4.70
N ARG A 193 17.54 -15.33 -4.52
CA ARG A 193 17.32 -16.72 -5.01
C ARG A 193 15.98 -17.32 -4.57
N HIS A 194 15.40 -16.80 -3.48
CA HIS A 194 14.22 -17.36 -2.82
C HIS A 194 12.90 -16.73 -3.27
N LEU A 195 12.92 -15.54 -3.87
CA LEU A 195 11.72 -14.82 -4.31
C LEU A 195 11.71 -14.68 -5.83
N ARG A 196 10.55 -14.96 -6.42
CA ARG A 196 10.30 -14.75 -7.85
C ARG A 196 9.77 -13.34 -8.08
N LYS A 197 8.76 -12.95 -7.31
CA LYS A 197 8.17 -11.62 -7.31
C LYS A 197 7.80 -11.22 -5.89
N GLY A 198 7.98 -9.96 -5.57
CA GLY A 198 7.53 -9.38 -4.31
C GLY A 198 7.04 -7.97 -4.53
N ALA A 199 5.90 -7.60 -3.95
CA ALA A 199 5.41 -6.24 -3.95
C ALA A 199 4.97 -5.87 -2.54
N TRP A 200 5.47 -4.74 -2.06
CA TRP A 200 5.05 -4.08 -0.83
C TRP A 200 4.50 -2.71 -1.20
N ASN A 201 3.25 -2.45 -0.84
CA ASN A 201 2.67 -1.11 -0.95
C ASN A 201 2.22 -0.66 0.45
N SER A 202 2.60 0.55 0.84
CA SER A 202 2.13 1.21 2.05
C SER A 202 1.51 2.54 1.68
N ALA A 203 0.31 2.79 2.19
CA ALA A 203 -0.40 4.05 2.05
C ALA A 203 -0.80 4.56 3.43
N HIS A 204 -0.25 5.69 3.85
CA HIS A 204 -0.59 6.36 5.10
C HIS A 204 -1.34 7.65 4.77
N VAL A 205 -2.64 7.66 5.01
CA VAL A 205 -3.48 8.85 4.87
C VAL A 205 -3.60 9.51 6.22
N VAL A 206 -3.15 10.75 6.33
CA VAL A 206 -3.11 11.52 7.56
C VAL A 206 -3.98 12.74 7.43
N GLU A 207 -4.84 12.96 8.41
CA GLU A 207 -5.61 14.18 8.59
C GLU A 207 -5.05 14.95 9.79
N VAL A 208 -4.73 16.22 9.58
CA VAL A 208 -4.23 17.12 10.62
C VAL A 208 -5.25 18.21 10.89
N VAL A 209 -5.69 18.28 12.15
CA VAL A 209 -6.61 19.32 12.64
C VAL A 209 -5.91 20.09 13.76
N PRO A 210 -5.38 21.29 13.48
CA PRO A 210 -4.82 22.17 14.50
C PRO A 210 -5.87 22.55 15.53
N SER A 211 -5.48 22.57 16.81
CA SER A 211 -6.35 23.09 17.87
C SER A 211 -6.47 24.62 17.75
N PRO A 212 -7.64 25.20 18.09
CA PRO A 212 -7.82 26.66 18.14
C PRO A 212 -6.83 27.38 19.05
N GLU A 213 -6.28 26.67 20.05
CA GLU A 213 -5.28 27.20 20.98
C GLU A 213 -3.86 27.23 20.38
N GLY A 214 -3.65 26.65 19.19
CA GLY A 214 -2.38 26.68 18.45
C GLY A 214 -1.22 25.91 19.07
N ARG A 215 -1.45 25.17 20.16
CA ARG A 215 -0.41 24.42 20.90
C ARG A 215 -0.43 22.91 20.68
N THR A 216 -1.50 22.40 20.09
CA THR A 216 -1.69 20.97 19.83
C THR A 216 -2.35 20.79 18.48
N ALA A 217 -2.13 19.63 17.86
CA ALA A 217 -2.85 19.20 16.68
C ALA A 217 -3.35 17.77 16.88
N ALA A 218 -4.56 17.51 16.40
CA ALA A 218 -5.10 16.17 16.29
C ALA A 218 -4.70 15.58 14.94
N TYR A 219 -4.10 14.39 14.99
CA TYR A 219 -3.64 13.62 13.84
C TYR A 219 -4.48 12.35 13.75
N GLY A 220 -5.30 12.24 12.71
CA GLY A 220 -6.00 11.00 12.38
C GLY A 220 -5.28 10.30 11.24
N MET A 221 -4.68 9.14 11.50
CA MET A 221 -3.95 8.38 10.47
C MET A 221 -4.68 7.08 10.16
N THR A 222 -4.94 6.84 8.89
CA THR A 222 -5.38 5.56 8.35
C THR A 222 -4.27 5.00 7.48
N THR A 223 -3.70 3.88 7.90
CA THR A 223 -2.66 3.19 7.14
C THR A 223 -3.22 1.92 6.53
N THR A 224 -2.97 1.70 5.24
CA THR A 224 -3.19 0.43 4.54
C THR A 224 -1.85 -0.10 4.03
N ILE A 225 -1.53 -1.35 4.34
CA ILE A 225 -0.36 -2.07 3.81
C ILE A 225 -0.86 -3.26 3.01
N SER A 226 -0.42 -3.39 1.76
CA SER A 226 -0.59 -4.60 0.96
C SER A 226 0.74 -5.26 0.64
N LEU A 227 0.74 -6.59 0.75
CA LEU A 227 1.88 -7.46 0.50
C LEU A 227 1.48 -8.52 -0.52
N MET A 228 2.34 -8.74 -1.50
CA MET A 228 2.30 -9.87 -2.41
C MET A 228 3.69 -10.50 -2.47
N VAL A 229 3.76 -11.81 -2.26
CA VAL A 229 4.99 -12.59 -2.30
C VAL A 229 4.76 -13.85 -3.11
N GLU A 230 5.56 -14.01 -4.17
CA GLU A 230 5.66 -15.22 -4.96
C GLU A 230 7.06 -15.82 -4.74
N PRO A 231 7.19 -16.96 -4.04
CA PRO A 231 8.45 -17.62 -3.83
C PRO A 231 8.96 -18.27 -5.13
N ASN A 232 10.27 -18.36 -5.26
CA ASN A 232 10.89 -18.99 -6.41
C ASN A 232 10.78 -20.52 -6.32
N ALA A 233 9.99 -21.12 -7.20
CA ALA A 233 9.79 -22.57 -7.26
C ALA A 233 11.10 -23.35 -7.38
N LYS A 234 12.16 -22.80 -8.00
CA LYS A 234 13.47 -23.47 -8.13
C LYS A 234 14.24 -23.54 -6.81
N ALA A 235 14.10 -22.56 -5.92
CA ALA A 235 14.70 -22.60 -4.59
C ALA A 235 13.95 -23.53 -3.63
N VAL A 236 12.63 -23.67 -3.80
CA VAL A 236 11.80 -24.60 -3.03
C VAL A 236 11.97 -26.05 -3.52
N ALA A 237 12.36 -26.25 -4.79
CA ALA A 237 12.56 -27.57 -5.40
C ALA A 237 13.80 -28.35 -4.93
N GLU A 238 14.73 -27.75 -4.16
CA GLU A 238 15.83 -28.50 -3.55
C GLU A 238 15.36 -29.57 -2.53
N GLY A 239 14.07 -29.59 -2.18
CA GLY A 239 13.45 -30.64 -1.35
C GLY A 239 12.27 -31.40 -1.98
N ILE A 240 11.73 -31.00 -3.13
CA ILE A 240 10.51 -31.60 -3.72
C ILE A 240 10.70 -31.74 -5.24
N GLY A 241 10.53 -32.96 -5.75
CA GLY A 241 10.83 -33.36 -7.12
C GLY A 241 10.33 -32.41 -8.22
N SER A 242 11.16 -32.32 -9.25
CA SER A 242 11.21 -31.38 -10.40
C SER A 242 9.93 -31.13 -11.24
N ASP A 243 8.74 -31.61 -10.87
CA ASP A 243 7.61 -31.70 -11.82
C ASP A 243 6.29 -31.07 -11.35
N SER A 244 6.36 -30.06 -10.48
CA SER A 244 5.17 -29.31 -10.07
C SER A 244 5.40 -27.81 -10.24
N SER A 245 4.70 -27.23 -11.22
CA SER A 245 4.42 -25.79 -11.31
C SER A 245 3.72 -25.36 -10.02
N THR A 246 4.51 -25.01 -9.00
CA THR A 246 4.04 -24.55 -7.69
C THR A 246 4.00 -23.04 -7.70
N ASN A 247 3.09 -22.47 -8.51
CA ASN A 247 2.76 -21.04 -8.43
C ASN A 247 2.02 -20.80 -7.11
N THR A 248 2.77 -20.65 -6.02
CA THR A 248 2.24 -20.27 -4.71
C THR A 248 2.32 -18.76 -4.61
N CYS A 249 1.20 -18.08 -4.40
CA CYS A 249 1.20 -16.64 -4.15
C CYS A 249 0.61 -16.39 -2.76
N ILE A 250 1.37 -15.72 -1.90
CA ILE A 250 0.88 -15.25 -0.60
C ILE A 250 0.61 -13.77 -0.77
N SER A 251 -0.66 -13.38 -0.69
CA SER A 251 -1.06 -11.98 -0.71
C SER A 251 -1.92 -11.63 0.49
N GLY A 252 -1.81 -10.40 0.96
CA GLY A 252 -2.53 -9.88 2.12
C GLY A 252 -2.61 -8.37 2.11
N SER A 253 -3.68 -7.84 2.69
CA SER A 253 -3.81 -6.41 2.97
C SER A 253 -4.28 -6.23 4.40
N LEU A 254 -3.70 -5.24 5.08
CA LEU A 254 -4.03 -4.87 6.45
C LEU A 254 -4.22 -3.37 6.53
N SER A 255 -5.36 -2.94 7.08
CA SER A 255 -5.64 -1.52 7.33
C SER A 255 -5.80 -1.27 8.83
N LYS A 256 -5.17 -0.21 9.33
CA LYS A 256 -5.23 0.22 10.72
C LYS A 256 -5.45 1.73 10.81
N ARG A 257 -6.37 2.14 11.68
CA ARG A 257 -6.56 3.54 12.08
C ARG A 257 -5.86 3.83 13.41
N SER A 258 -5.19 4.96 13.50
CA SER A 258 -4.51 5.47 14.69
C SER A 258 -4.72 6.97 14.80
N ASP A 259 -5.43 7.40 15.84
CA ASP A 259 -5.65 8.81 16.14
C ASP A 259 -4.76 9.22 17.33
N ARG A 260 -4.03 10.35 17.21
CA ARG A 260 -3.17 10.91 18.27
C ARG A 260 -3.33 12.42 18.37
N VAL A 261 -3.17 12.97 19.57
CA VAL A 261 -3.08 14.43 19.78
C VAL A 261 -1.67 14.73 20.25
N LEU A 262 -0.92 15.49 19.47
CA LEU A 262 0.49 15.80 19.74
C LEU A 262 0.70 17.31 19.87
N PRO A 263 1.64 17.74 20.74
CA PRO A 263 1.99 19.14 20.87
C PRO A 263 2.68 19.64 19.60
N ILE A 264 2.40 20.89 19.26
CA ILE A 264 3.10 21.66 18.24
C ILE A 264 3.57 22.97 18.86
N SER A 265 4.81 23.34 18.59
CA SER A 265 5.31 24.68 18.79
C SER A 265 4.82 25.55 17.62
N SER A 266 4.54 26.81 17.93
CA SER A 266 3.87 27.82 17.08
C SER A 266 4.64 28.21 15.80
N THR A 267 5.62 27.41 15.40
CA THR A 267 6.49 27.60 14.24
C THR A 267 5.77 27.13 12.99
N ASN A 268 5.40 28.09 12.13
CA ASN A 268 4.53 27.93 10.95
C ASN A 268 5.19 27.17 9.77
N ASP A 269 6.28 26.44 10.01
CA ASP A 269 7.16 25.90 8.98
C ASP A 269 6.77 24.48 8.54
N GLY A 270 5.72 23.89 9.12
CA GLY A 270 5.25 22.52 8.79
C GLY A 270 6.18 21.38 9.24
N ALA A 271 7.46 21.67 9.54
CA ALA A 271 8.48 20.70 9.93
C ALA A 271 8.08 19.85 11.15
N GLU A 272 7.44 20.46 12.14
CA GLU A 272 6.99 19.75 13.34
C GLU A 272 5.83 18.80 13.07
N HIS A 273 4.91 19.19 12.17
CA HIS A 273 3.87 18.30 11.71
C HIS A 273 4.48 17.11 10.99
N ILE A 274 5.47 17.33 10.12
CA ILE A 274 6.18 16.26 9.39
C ILE A 274 6.89 15.32 10.37
N ALA A 275 7.56 15.85 11.39
CA ALA A 275 8.24 15.03 12.42
C ALA A 275 7.25 14.18 13.22
N ASN A 276 6.13 14.77 13.67
CA ASN A 276 5.07 14.08 14.37
C ASN A 276 4.43 12.97 13.51
N ILE A 277 4.17 13.27 12.24
CA ILE A 277 3.62 12.31 11.27
C ILE A 277 4.62 11.18 11.00
N GLY A 278 5.90 11.49 10.81
CA GLY A 278 6.95 10.50 10.59
C GLY A 278 7.04 9.50 11.74
N ALA A 279 7.05 9.98 12.98
CA ALA A 279 7.05 9.11 14.17
C ALA A 279 5.79 8.24 14.27
N MET A 280 4.62 8.79 13.91
CA MET A 280 3.37 8.02 13.85
C MET A 280 3.42 6.91 12.80
N ILE A 281 3.92 7.23 11.59
CA ILE A 281 4.07 6.27 10.49
C ILE A 281 5.00 5.13 10.91
N GLU A 282 6.16 5.46 11.47
CA GLU A 282 7.16 4.48 11.91
C GLU A 282 6.57 3.49 12.93
N ASP A 283 5.93 3.99 14.00
CA ASP A 283 5.30 3.15 15.03
C ASP A 283 4.26 2.18 14.44
N VAL A 284 3.36 2.70 13.61
CA VAL A 284 2.25 1.94 13.05
C VAL A 284 2.75 0.92 12.02
N GLU A 285 3.76 1.28 11.24
CA GLU A 285 4.33 0.38 10.24
C GLU A 285 5.14 -0.76 10.88
N ILE A 286 5.87 -0.50 11.97
CA ILE A 286 6.55 -1.54 12.76
C ILE A 286 5.52 -2.55 13.30
N GLU A 287 4.43 -2.06 13.90
CA GLU A 287 3.38 -2.92 14.44
C GLU A 287 2.72 -3.77 13.34
N MET A 288 2.37 -3.15 12.21
CA MET A 288 1.73 -3.88 11.12
C MET A 288 2.67 -4.85 10.41
N ARG A 289 3.97 -4.55 10.29
CA ARG A 289 4.97 -5.53 9.83
C ARG A 289 4.99 -6.76 10.72
N SER A 290 5.00 -6.58 12.04
CA SER A 290 4.93 -7.69 13.00
C SER A 290 3.62 -8.49 12.88
N SER A 291 2.50 -7.78 12.73
CA SER A 291 1.19 -8.40 12.50
C SER A 291 1.13 -9.20 11.19
N MET A 292 1.75 -8.70 10.12
CA MET A 292 1.81 -9.35 8.81
C MET A 292 2.58 -10.67 8.88
N ASP A 293 3.74 -10.68 9.54
CA ASP A 293 4.55 -11.89 9.73
C ASP A 293 3.77 -12.97 10.50
N SER A 294 3.15 -12.60 11.63
CA SER A 294 2.42 -13.55 12.47
C SER A 294 1.10 -14.02 11.84
N LEU A 295 0.30 -13.12 11.24
CA LEU A 295 -1.02 -13.47 10.74
C LEU A 295 -1.00 -14.06 9.33
N HIS A 296 -0.29 -13.45 8.38
CA HIS A 296 -0.42 -13.85 6.97
C HIS A 296 0.41 -15.08 6.64
N ILE A 297 1.65 -15.18 7.14
CA ILE A 297 2.53 -16.30 6.79
C ILE A 297 2.31 -17.47 7.75
N GLN A 298 2.41 -17.25 9.06
CA GLN A 298 2.36 -18.35 10.03
C GLN A 298 0.97 -19.00 10.10
N LYS A 299 -0.12 -18.22 10.08
CA LYS A 299 -1.49 -18.77 10.12
C LYS A 299 -1.86 -19.48 8.83
N THR A 300 -1.51 -18.93 7.66
CA THR A 300 -1.73 -19.60 6.38
C THR A 300 -0.97 -20.92 6.32
N ARG A 301 0.30 -20.92 6.74
CA ARG A 301 1.08 -22.16 6.88
C ARG A 301 0.42 -23.16 7.81
N TYR A 302 -0.01 -22.73 9.00
CA TYR A 302 -0.71 -23.60 9.95
C TYR A 302 -1.98 -24.23 9.38
N VAL A 303 -2.78 -23.45 8.63
CA VAL A 303 -4.00 -23.96 7.97
C VAL A 303 -3.64 -25.00 6.91
N VAL A 304 -2.64 -24.72 6.06
CA VAL A 304 -2.17 -25.66 5.03
C VAL A 304 -1.66 -26.96 5.67
N ASP A 305 -0.83 -26.85 6.72
CA ASP A 305 -0.28 -28.00 7.46
C ASP A 305 -1.40 -28.81 8.15
N SER A 306 -2.48 -28.15 8.60
CA SER A 306 -3.65 -28.80 9.19
C SER A 306 -4.51 -29.54 8.16
N VAL A 307 -4.65 -28.98 6.96
CA VAL A 307 -5.41 -29.61 5.86
C VAL A 307 -4.70 -30.85 5.34
N ARG A 308 -3.36 -30.83 5.29
CA ARG A 308 -2.54 -31.96 4.86
C ARG A 308 -1.55 -32.34 5.96
N SER A 309 -2.01 -33.07 6.98
CA SER A 309 -1.08 -33.64 7.95
C SER A 309 -0.18 -34.67 7.23
N PRO A 310 1.15 -34.62 7.38
CA PRO A 310 2.05 -35.67 6.86
C PRO A 310 1.88 -37.03 7.57
N SER A 311 0.90 -37.18 8.48
CA SER A 311 0.80 -38.31 9.39
C SER A 311 -0.37 -39.28 9.13
N ALA A 312 -1.03 -39.22 7.97
CA ALA A 312 -1.96 -40.28 7.57
C ALA A 312 -1.28 -41.45 6.83
N ALA A 313 0.01 -41.35 6.50
CA ALA A 313 0.78 -42.40 5.81
C ALA A 313 1.91 -43.01 6.67
N GLY A 314 1.90 -42.81 7.99
CA GLY A 314 3.01 -43.20 8.87
C GLY A 314 2.76 -44.33 9.87
N ASN A 315 1.50 -44.57 10.27
CA ASN A 315 1.22 -45.60 11.27
C ASN A 315 1.17 -47.02 10.70
N GLY A 316 0.86 -47.20 9.41
CA GLY A 316 0.91 -48.53 8.79
C GLY A 316 2.32 -49.08 8.67
N GLY A 317 3.27 -48.23 8.28
CA GLY A 317 4.69 -48.60 8.12
C GLY A 317 5.34 -48.96 9.45
N LYS A 318 5.24 -48.10 10.47
CA LYS A 318 5.83 -48.36 11.80
C LYS A 318 5.21 -49.58 12.50
N VAL A 319 3.91 -49.79 12.36
CA VAL A 319 3.25 -50.98 12.91
C VAL A 319 3.69 -52.25 12.16
N ALA A 320 3.89 -52.18 10.84
CA ALA A 320 4.41 -53.31 10.06
C ALA A 320 5.87 -53.65 10.40
N THR A 321 6.74 -52.66 10.62
CA THR A 321 8.13 -52.93 11.06
C THR A 321 8.18 -53.52 12.46
N LEU A 322 7.39 -52.98 13.40
CA LEU A 322 7.31 -53.52 14.77
C LEU A 322 6.71 -54.93 14.81
N LEU A 323 5.72 -55.24 13.96
CA LEU A 323 5.19 -56.59 13.80
C LEU A 323 6.22 -57.55 13.23
N THR A 324 6.99 -57.11 12.22
CA THR A 324 8.02 -57.95 11.59
C THR A 324 9.15 -58.26 12.58
N GLU A 325 9.58 -57.26 13.35
CA GLU A 325 10.60 -57.41 14.40
C GLU A 325 10.12 -58.33 15.54
N ALA A 326 8.86 -58.19 15.98
CA ALA A 326 8.26 -59.05 16.99
C ALA A 326 8.10 -60.52 16.52
N VAL A 327 7.78 -60.74 15.24
CA VAL A 327 7.69 -62.09 14.65
C VAL A 327 9.07 -62.75 14.57
N LEU A 328 10.11 -62.01 14.17
CA LEU A 328 11.48 -62.52 14.12
C LEU A 328 12.02 -62.83 15.53
N ALA A 329 11.76 -61.98 16.52
CA ALA A 329 12.14 -62.24 17.91
C ALA A 329 11.44 -63.48 18.50
N ARG A 330 10.19 -63.74 18.11
CA ARG A 330 9.45 -64.94 18.53
C ARG A 330 9.95 -66.23 17.87
N GLN A 331 10.49 -66.15 16.65
CA GLN A 331 11.13 -67.28 15.98
C GLN A 331 12.50 -67.61 16.60
N ALA A 332 13.28 -66.60 16.99
CA ALA A 332 14.57 -66.78 17.66
C ALA A 332 14.46 -67.42 19.06
N ASN A 333 13.35 -67.19 19.78
CA ASN A 333 13.10 -67.78 21.10
C ASN A 333 12.50 -69.21 21.05
N LYS A 334 12.33 -69.79 19.86
CA LYS A 334 11.79 -71.16 19.66
C LYS A 334 12.84 -72.18 19.21
N SER A 335 14.11 -71.78 19.07
CA SER A 335 15.28 -72.67 18.93
C SER A 335 16.00 -72.82 20.27
#